data_AF-A0A950AAK1-F1
#
_entry.id   AF-A0A950AAK1-F1
#
_cell.length_a   1.000
_cell.length_b   1.000
_cell.length_c   1.000
_cell.angle_alpha   90.00
_cell.angle_beta   90.00
_cell.angle_gamma   90.00
#
_symmetry.space_group_name_H-M   'P 1'
#
loop_
_entity.id
_entity.type
_entity.pdbx_description
1 polymer ?
#
loop_
_entity_poly.entity_id
_entity_poly.type
_entity_poly.pdbx_seq_one_letter_code
_entity_poly.pdbx_strand_id
1 'polypeptide(L)'
;RDESGNELLAIDVFVCGSVKGARDQMLEVLGDFQSGVVERDAGKGTPGEIAFALGDTMVLFVRLNLVVLVRNAGPKVVSVRPACRALDTRLLRWGQSRQSK
;
A
#
# COMPACT_ATOMS: atom_id res chain seq x y z
N ARG A 1 22.77 -12.92 -17.20
CA ARG A 1 22.48 -11.46 -17.12
C ARG A 1 21.33 -11.33 -16.15
N ASP A 2 21.63 -10.88 -14.94
CA ASP A 2 20.72 -10.95 -13.79
C ASP A 2 19.83 -9.69 -13.81
N GLU A 3 18.77 -9.70 -14.63
CA GLU A 3 17.85 -8.56 -14.74
C GLU A 3 16.89 -8.44 -13.54
N SER A 4 16.83 -9.48 -12.70
CA SER A 4 15.90 -9.58 -11.56
C SER A 4 16.20 -8.61 -10.41
N GLY A 5 17.37 -7.97 -10.38
CA GLY A 5 17.78 -7.05 -9.31
C GLY A 5 17.42 -5.56 -9.54
N ASN A 6 16.92 -5.18 -10.72
CA ASN A 6 16.76 -3.76 -11.07
C ASN A 6 15.39 -3.17 -10.69
N GLU A 7 14.34 -4.00 -10.68
CA GLU A 7 12.98 -3.61 -10.33
C GLU A 7 12.64 -4.14 -8.94
N LEU A 8 12.92 -3.33 -7.93
CA LEU A 8 12.70 -3.70 -6.54
C LEU A 8 11.66 -2.77 -5.91
N LEU A 9 10.67 -3.36 -5.25
CA LEU A 9 9.66 -2.66 -4.47
C LEU A 9 9.88 -2.97 -2.98
N ALA A 10 9.86 -1.92 -2.16
CA ALA A 10 9.73 -2.07 -0.71
C ALA A 10 8.24 -2.10 -0.36
N ILE A 11 7.87 -3.02 0.55
CA ILE A 11 6.52 -3.17 1.05
C ILE A 11 6.60 -3.19 2.57
N ASP A 12 6.08 -2.16 3.21
CA ASP A 12 5.95 -2.06 4.66
C ASP A 12 4.49 -2.32 5.05
N VAL A 13 4.26 -3.20 6.03
CA VAL A 13 2.93 -3.59 6.50
C VAL A 13 2.82 -3.35 8.00
N PHE A 14 1.87 -2.51 8.39
CA PHE A 14 1.56 -2.22 9.78
C PHE A 14 0.26 -2.94 10.17
N VAL A 15 0.32 -3.78 11.20
CA VAL A 15 -0.85 -4.48 11.74
C VAL A 15 -1.34 -3.75 12.97
N CYS A 16 -2.56 -3.24 12.91
CA CYS A 16 -3.15 -2.47 13.99
C CYS A 16 -4.20 -3.29 14.76
N GLY A 17 -4.49 -2.91 16.00
CA GLY A 17 -5.48 -3.60 16.83
C GLY A 17 -6.94 -3.40 16.37
N SER A 18 -7.20 -2.46 15.46
CA SER A 18 -8.53 -2.19 14.93
C SER A 18 -8.49 -1.45 13.59
N VAL A 19 -9.63 -1.37 12.89
CA VAL A 19 -9.79 -0.56 11.66
C VAL A 19 -9.54 0.92 11.94
N LYS A 20 -10.05 1.43 13.08
CA LYS A 20 -9.78 2.81 13.50
C LYS A 20 -8.28 3.03 13.68
N GLY A 21 -7.61 2.13 14.41
CA GLY A 21 -6.17 2.20 14.62
C GLY A 21 -5.36 2.17 13.32
N ALA A 22 -5.80 1.46 12.29
CA ALA A 22 -5.16 1.51 10.97
C ALA A 22 -5.32 2.86 10.28
N ARG A 23 -6.46 3.54 10.44
CA ARG A 23 -6.64 4.90 9.91
C ARG A 23 -5.78 5.91 10.67
N ASP A 24 -5.67 5.77 11.99
CA ASP A 24 -4.80 6.61 12.81
C ASP A 24 -3.32 6.39 12.42
N GLN A 25 -2.89 5.12 12.28
CA GLN A 25 -1.55 4.78 11.82
C GLN A 25 -1.25 5.30 10.41
N MET A 26 -2.23 5.28 9.50
CA MET A 26 -2.06 5.86 8.17
C MET A 26 -1.74 7.36 8.26
N LEU A 27 -2.39 8.09 9.16
CA LEU A 27 -2.13 9.52 9.35
C LEU A 27 -0.72 9.76 9.90
N GLU A 28 -0.24 8.92 10.81
CA GLU A 28 1.15 8.98 11.29
C GLU A 28 2.14 8.76 10.14
N VAL A 29 1.95 7.71 9.33
CA VAL A 29 2.80 7.44 8.16
C VAL A 29 2.72 8.58 7.14
N LEU A 30 1.54 9.20 6.97
CA LEU A 30 1.39 10.37 6.12
C LEU A 30 2.18 11.58 6.66
N GLY A 31 2.20 11.77 7.97
CA GLY A 31 2.95 12.83 8.64
C GLY A 31 4.47 12.71 8.47
N ASP A 32 4.99 11.50 8.27
CA ASP A 32 6.41 11.27 8.02
C ASP A 32 6.86 11.69 6.60
N PHE A 33 5.92 11.86 5.65
CA PHE A 33 6.27 12.35 4.33
C PHE A 33 6.51 13.86 4.34
N GLN A 34 7.77 14.26 4.15
CA GLN A 34 8.18 15.66 3.99
C GLN A 34 7.86 16.25 2.59
N SER A 35 7.11 15.53 1.76
CA SER A 35 6.78 15.88 0.37
C SER A 35 5.32 16.34 0.23
N GLY A 36 5.10 17.51 -0.35
CA GLY A 36 3.77 18.10 -0.54
C GLY A 36 2.91 17.51 -1.67
N VAL A 37 3.26 16.35 -2.24
CA VAL A 37 2.61 15.81 -3.45
C VAL A 37 1.97 14.43 -3.21
N VAL A 38 1.69 14.08 -1.96
CA VAL A 38 0.90 12.88 -1.66
C VAL A 38 -0.58 13.23 -1.77
N GLU A 39 -1.26 12.66 -2.75
CA GLU A 39 -2.67 12.94 -3.03
C GLU A 39 -3.53 11.72 -2.69
N ARG A 40 -4.78 11.98 -2.31
CA ARG A 40 -5.76 10.91 -2.10
C ARG A 40 -6.10 10.26 -3.44
N ASP A 41 -5.95 8.94 -3.51
CA ASP A 41 -6.34 8.17 -4.69
C ASP A 41 -7.80 7.70 -4.53
N ALA A 42 -8.65 8.11 -5.47
CA ALA A 42 -10.07 7.76 -5.51
C ALA A 42 -10.49 7.18 -6.87
N GLY A 43 -9.51 6.81 -7.70
CA GLY A 43 -9.76 6.28 -9.05
C GLY A 43 -10.34 4.87 -9.05
N LYS A 44 -10.80 4.42 -10.23
CA LYS A 44 -11.21 3.02 -10.42
C LYS A 44 -10.01 2.09 -10.24
N GLY A 45 -10.16 1.06 -9.40
CA GLY A 45 -9.09 0.11 -9.09
C GLY A 45 -8.09 0.60 -8.04
N THR A 46 -8.47 1.62 -7.27
CA THR A 46 -7.76 2.03 -6.05
C THR A 46 -7.68 0.86 -5.06
N PRO A 47 -6.49 0.52 -4.54
CA PRO A 47 -6.34 -0.51 -3.52
C PRO A 47 -6.87 -0.05 -2.17
N GLY A 48 -7.36 -0.98 -1.35
CA GLY A 48 -7.80 -0.67 0.01
C GLY A 48 -9.19 -0.01 0.09
N GLU A 49 -9.50 0.53 1.26
CA GLU A 49 -10.67 1.37 1.54
C GLU A 49 -10.34 2.86 1.41
N ILE A 50 -9.09 3.20 1.73
CA ILE A 50 -8.52 4.54 1.66
C ILE A 50 -7.12 4.36 1.09
N ALA A 51 -6.75 5.18 0.10
CA ALA A 51 -5.41 5.18 -0.45
C ALA A 51 -4.93 6.60 -0.73
N PHE A 52 -3.62 6.74 -0.64
CA PHE A 52 -2.87 7.93 -1.01
C PHE A 52 -1.72 7.51 -1.91
N ALA A 53 -1.36 8.34 -2.88
CA ALA A 53 -0.33 8.05 -3.86
C ALA A 53 0.58 9.25 -4.10
N LEU A 54 1.84 8.96 -4.41
CA LEU A 54 2.80 9.91 -4.98
C LEU A 54 3.03 9.51 -6.44
N GLY A 55 2.20 10.08 -7.31
CA GLY A 55 2.11 9.67 -8.72
C GLY A 55 1.92 8.15 -8.85
N ASP A 56 2.84 7.51 -9.57
CA ASP A 56 2.84 6.06 -9.79
C ASP A 56 3.93 5.32 -9.02
N THR A 57 4.69 6.03 -8.18
CA THR A 57 5.95 5.52 -7.60
C THR A 57 5.82 5.04 -6.16
N MET A 58 4.74 5.43 -5.49
CA MET A 58 4.42 5.05 -4.13
C MET A 58 2.90 5.07 -3.92
N VAL A 59 2.40 4.09 -3.18
CA VAL A 59 1.00 4.04 -2.73
C VAL A 59 0.97 3.58 -1.27
N LEU A 60 0.24 4.33 -0.45
CA LEU A 60 -0.10 4.00 0.93
C LEU A 60 -1.59 3.72 1.00
N PHE A 61 -2.01 2.54 1.47
CA PHE A 61 -3.43 2.22 1.58
C PHE A 61 -3.79 1.48 2.86
N VAL A 62 -5.06 1.59 3.25
CA VAL A 62 -5.65 0.86 4.38
C VAL A 62 -6.54 -0.26 3.86
N ARG A 63 -6.41 -1.45 4.46
CA ARG A 63 -7.33 -2.57 4.27
C ARG A 63 -7.62 -3.21 5.62
N LEU A 64 -8.87 -3.16 6.08
CA LEU A 64 -9.24 -3.65 7.41
C LEU A 64 -8.39 -2.98 8.51
N ASN A 65 -7.64 -3.77 9.29
CA ASN A 65 -6.74 -3.30 10.33
C ASN A 65 -5.27 -3.21 9.85
N LEU A 66 -5.04 -3.18 8.54
CA LEU A 66 -3.71 -3.12 7.94
C LEU A 66 -3.48 -1.77 7.26
N VAL A 67 -2.27 -1.23 7.43
CA VAL A 67 -1.73 -0.16 6.60
C VAL A 67 -0.60 -0.75 5.76
N VAL A 68 -0.62 -0.48 4.46
CA VAL A 68 0.37 -1.00 3.52
C VAL A 68 0.99 0.15 2.75
N LEU A 69 2.30 0.30 2.85
CA LEU A 69 3.10 1.23 2.07
C LEU A 69 3.87 0.45 1.02
N VAL A 70 3.69 0.80 -0.25
CA VAL A 70 4.44 0.23 -1.37
C VAL A 70 5.18 1.35 -2.06
N ARG A 71 6.49 1.19 -2.27
CA ARG A 71 7.34 2.19 -2.95
C ARG A 71 8.46 1.55 -3.72
N ASN A 72 9.00 2.27 -4.71
CA ASN A 72 10.22 1.86 -5.39
C ASN A 72 11.40 1.84 -4.41
N ALA A 73 12.21 0.78 -4.49
CA ALA A 73 13.41 0.56 -3.68
C ALA A 73 14.63 0.15 -4.52
N GLY A 74 14.43 -0.06 -5.83
CA GLY A 74 15.49 -0.36 -6.80
C GLY A 74 15.93 0.88 -7.58
N PRO A 75 17.01 0.76 -8.36
CA PRO A 75 17.52 1.84 -9.20
C PRO A 75 16.58 2.21 -10.37
N LYS A 76 15.66 1.31 -10.76
CA LYS A 76 14.66 1.56 -11.81
C LYS A 76 13.33 1.93 -11.17
N VAL A 77 12.80 3.09 -11.54
CA VAL A 77 11.46 3.53 -11.15
C VAL A 77 10.42 2.82 -12.02
N VAL A 78 9.48 2.13 -11.38
CA VAL A 78 8.36 1.45 -12.02
C VAL A 78 7.02 1.85 -11.36
N SER A 79 5.92 1.59 -12.07
CA SER A 79 4.58 1.81 -11.50
C SER A 79 4.30 0.79 -10.40
N VAL A 80 3.96 1.25 -9.20
CA VAL A 80 3.67 0.37 -8.05
C VAL A 80 2.21 -0.09 -8.02
N ARG A 81 1.33 0.53 -8.81
CA ARG A 81 -0.12 0.27 -8.82
C ARG A 81 -0.48 -1.20 -9.10
N PRO A 82 0.15 -1.90 -10.08
CA PRO A 82 -0.14 -3.31 -10.31
C PRO A 82 0.14 -4.18 -9.07
N ALA A 83 1.27 -3.94 -8.38
CA ALA A 83 1.64 -4.66 -7.18
C ALA A 83 0.63 -4.39 -6.03
N CYS A 84 0.21 -3.15 -5.86
CA CYS A 84 -0.77 -2.78 -4.83
C CYS A 84 -2.11 -3.47 -5.04
N ARG A 85 -2.62 -3.51 -6.28
CA ARG A 85 -3.87 -4.23 -6.61
C ARG A 85 -3.76 -5.74 -6.37
N ALA A 86 -2.62 -6.33 -6.71
CA ALA A 86 -2.37 -7.75 -6.48
C ALA A 86 -2.31 -8.07 -4.98
N LEU A 87 -1.65 -7.22 -4.18
CA LEU A 87 -1.60 -7.34 -2.72
C LEU A 87 -2.99 -7.21 -2.11
N ASP A 88 -3.75 -6.17 -2.48
CA ASP A 88 -5.10 -5.94 -1.96
C ASP A 88 -6.03 -7.12 -2.24
N THR A 89 -5.98 -7.66 -3.47
CA THR A 89 -6.74 -8.86 -3.84
C THR A 89 -6.37 -10.07 -2.98
N ARG A 90 -5.08 -10.27 -2.67
CA ARG A 90 -4.63 -11.36 -1.81
C ARG A 90 -5.07 -11.17 -0.36
N LEU A 91 -5.01 -9.94 0.16
CA LEU A 91 -5.45 -9.62 1.52
C LEU A 91 -6.95 -9.85 1.71
N LEU A 92 -7.78 -9.50 0.71
CA LEU A 92 -9.21 -9.79 0.73
C LEU A 92 -9.51 -11.29 0.83
N ARG A 93 -8.83 -12.11 0.02
CA ARG A 93 -8.99 -13.58 0.07
C ARG A 93 -8.57 -14.16 1.41
N TRP A 94 -7.48 -13.64 1.98
CA TRP A 94 -7.02 -14.08 3.30
C TRP A 94 -8.03 -13.75 4.40
N GLY A 95 -8.59 -12.53 4.40
CA GLY A 95 -9.63 -12.12 5.35
C GLY A 95 -10.87 -13.03 5.29
N GLN A 96 -11.32 -13.38 4.08
CA GLN A 96 -12.49 -14.27 3.89
C GLN A 96 -12.25 -15.68 4.45
N SER A 97 -11.05 -16.23 4.27
CA SER A 97 -10.72 -17.57 4.81
C SER A 97 -10.76 -17.65 6.34
N ARG A 98 -10.59 -16.52 7.04
CA ARG A 98 -10.61 -16.45 8.51
C ARG A 98 -12.01 -16.24 9.09
N GLN A 99 -12.97 -15.75 8.29
CA GLN A 99 -14.37 -15.58 8.71
C GLN A 99 -15.22 -16.84 8.47
N SER A 100 -14.69 -17.84 7.77
CA SER A 100 -15.38 -19.10 7.45
C SER A 100 -15.06 -20.24 8.44
N LYS A 101 -14.47 -19.92 9.59
CA LYS A 101 -14.22 -20.84 10.71
C LYS A 101 -14.81 -20.22 11.97
#